data_AF-A0A3M6URF1-F1
#
_entry.id   AF-A0A3M6URF1-F1
#
_cell.length_a   1.000
_cell.length_b   1.000
_cell.length_c   1.000
_cell.angle_alpha   90.00
_cell.angle_beta   90.00
_cell.angle_gamma   90.00
#
_symmetry.space_group_name_H-M   'P 1'
#
loop_
_entity.id
_entity.type
_entity.pdbx_description
1 polymer ?
#
loop_
_entity_poly.entity_id
_entity_poly.type
_entity_poly.pdbx_seq_one_letter_code
_entity_poly.pdbx_strand_id
1 'polypeptide(L)'
;MASVDDRRKSNPSITEIRERINTRSKLHTWARKSGSHEDWKAFADLRREIKQSIRHAEREYFTQKVITNKGNTYSLWKIIRPALPSKSSQRPQHTRDTDVLANEFNRCFISVGQEVAKKSTELANQHGLQYNNPTPQVTLTSQQAQRDEGEK
;
A
#
# COMPACT_ATOMS: atom_id res chain seq x y z
N MET A 1 34.14 -15.08 -33.24
CA MET A 1 33.74 -15.37 -31.85
C MET A 1 33.82 -14.07 -31.07
N ALA A 2 32.69 -13.42 -30.78
CA ALA A 2 32.67 -12.16 -30.05
C ALA A 2 32.65 -12.46 -28.54
N SER A 3 33.68 -11.98 -27.83
CA SER A 3 33.87 -12.17 -26.40
C SER A 3 32.78 -11.45 -25.61
N VAL A 4 32.03 -12.22 -24.82
CA VAL A 4 31.02 -11.76 -23.88
C VAL A 4 31.75 -11.19 -22.66
N ASP A 5 32.02 -9.89 -22.65
CA ASP A 5 32.31 -9.21 -21.38
C ASP A 5 31.97 -7.71 -21.41
N ASP A 6 30.66 -7.41 -21.36
CA ASP A 6 30.16 -6.06 -21.03
C ASP A 6 29.23 -6.12 -19.81
N ARG A 7 29.59 -6.92 -18.79
CA ARG A 7 28.70 -7.21 -17.67
C ARG A 7 28.98 -6.46 -16.36
N ARG A 8 30.01 -5.60 -16.25
CA ARG A 8 30.31 -4.94 -14.96
C ARG A 8 30.94 -3.54 -15.05
N LYS A 9 30.66 -2.74 -16.08
CA LYS A 9 31.00 -1.31 -15.96
C LYS A 9 30.10 -0.68 -14.91
N SER A 10 30.64 -0.47 -13.72
CA SER A 10 29.97 0.26 -12.64
C SER A 10 29.62 1.65 -13.19
N ASN A 11 28.33 1.93 -13.34
CA ASN A 11 27.90 3.26 -13.75
C ASN A 11 28.31 4.23 -12.63
N PRO A 12 29.11 5.28 -12.91
CA PRO A 12 29.62 6.19 -11.89
C PRO A 12 28.50 6.78 -11.01
N SER A 13 27.32 7.05 -11.59
CA SER A 13 26.14 7.50 -10.84
C SER A 13 25.63 6.48 -9.81
N ILE A 14 25.65 5.18 -10.14
CA ILE A 14 25.21 4.11 -9.24
C ILE A 14 26.22 3.88 -8.11
N THR A 15 27.52 4.00 -8.39
CA THR A 15 28.56 3.90 -7.36
C THR A 15 28.40 5.03 -6.34
N GLU A 16 28.20 6.26 -6.79
CA GLU A 16 28.00 7.42 -5.92
C GLU A 16 26.73 7.27 -5.04
N ILE A 17 25.62 6.81 -5.62
CA ILE A 17 24.38 6.54 -4.86
C ILE A 17 24.62 5.48 -3.77
N ARG A 18 25.40 4.44 -4.05
CA ARG A 18 25.74 3.40 -3.05
C ARG A 18 26.55 3.97 -1.89
N GLU A 19 27.52 4.83 -2.17
CA GLU A 19 28.31 5.50 -1.13
C GLU A 19 27.42 6.38 -0.25
N ARG A 20 26.53 7.17 -0.85
CA ARG A 20 25.54 7.97 -0.12
C ARG A 20 24.62 7.09 0.75
N ILE A 21 24.18 5.93 0.24
CA ILE A 21 23.39 4.95 1.01
C ILE A 21 24.16 4.44 2.23
N ASN A 22 25.46 4.17 2.10
CA ASN A 22 26.31 3.75 3.21
C ASN A 22 26.46 4.86 4.25
N THR A 23 26.70 6.10 3.82
CA THR A 23 26.76 7.28 4.69
C THR A 23 25.45 7.48 5.45
N ARG A 24 24.31 7.33 4.76
CA ARG A 24 22.98 7.38 5.40
C ARG A 24 22.80 6.30 6.46
N SER A 25 23.28 5.07 6.21
CA SER A 25 23.22 3.99 7.22
C SER A 25 24.07 4.32 8.46
N LYS A 26 25.23 4.97 8.29
CA LYS A 26 26.04 5.47 9.40
C LYS A 26 25.31 6.57 10.17
N LEU A 27 24.75 7.57 9.48
CA LEU A 27 23.95 8.65 10.11
C LEU A 27 22.76 8.11 10.88
N HIS A 28 22.05 7.12 10.36
CA HIS A 28 20.94 6.49 11.07
C HIS A 28 21.40 5.81 12.37
N THR A 29 22.56 5.13 12.32
CA THR A 29 23.15 4.50 13.50
C THR A 29 23.53 5.56 14.54
N TRP A 30 24.05 6.70 14.09
CA TRP A 30 24.42 7.82 14.95
C TRP A 30 23.19 8.50 15.57
N ALA A 31 22.18 8.87 14.77
CA ALA A 31 20.95 9.50 15.24
C ALA A 31 20.20 8.67 16.29
N ARG A 32 20.25 7.34 16.18
CA ARG A 32 19.72 6.45 17.22
C ARG A 32 20.50 6.51 18.53
N LYS A 33 21.81 6.70 18.46
CA LYS A 33 22.70 6.75 19.64
C LYS A 33 22.62 8.11 20.34
N SER A 34 22.62 9.20 19.57
CA SER A 34 22.58 10.56 20.10
C SER A 34 21.19 10.99 20.54
N GLY A 35 20.14 10.53 19.86
CA GLY A 35 18.75 10.95 20.10
C GLY A 35 18.46 12.42 19.74
N SER A 36 19.44 13.15 19.20
CA SER A 36 19.32 14.58 18.87
C SER A 36 18.44 14.80 17.64
N HIS A 37 17.68 15.89 17.66
CA HIS A 37 16.83 16.30 16.53
C HIS A 37 17.66 16.61 15.28
N GLU A 38 18.82 17.23 15.45
CA GLU A 38 19.75 17.62 14.38
C GLU A 38 20.27 16.39 13.63
N ASP A 39 20.62 15.31 14.35
CA ASP A 39 21.09 14.08 13.73
C ASP A 39 19.98 13.36 12.94
N TRP A 40 18.75 13.37 13.47
CA TRP A 40 17.59 12.88 12.74
C TRP A 40 17.28 13.70 11.50
N LYS A 41 17.41 15.03 11.59
CA LYS A 41 17.26 15.95 10.45
C LYS A 41 18.31 15.67 9.37
N ALA A 42 19.59 15.54 9.74
CA ALA A 42 20.66 15.20 8.81
C ALA A 42 20.42 13.85 8.10
N PHE A 43 19.95 12.83 8.84
CA PHE A 43 19.54 11.56 8.25
C PHE A 43 18.37 11.71 7.27
N ALA A 44 17.33 12.47 7.64
CA ALA A 44 16.16 12.68 6.82
C ALA A 44 16.49 13.43 5.52
N ASP A 45 17.36 14.44 5.62
CA ASP A 45 17.84 15.24 4.51
C ASP A 45 18.64 14.39 3.53
N LEU A 46 19.63 13.63 4.01
CA LEU A 46 20.41 12.74 3.16
C LEU A 46 19.53 11.64 2.52
N ARG A 47 18.55 11.10 3.24
CA ARG A 47 17.59 10.14 2.69
C ARG A 47 16.78 10.74 1.54
N ARG A 48 16.37 12.01 1.65
CA ARG A 48 15.65 12.73 0.60
C ARG A 48 16.54 12.97 -0.62
N GLU A 49 17.79 13.38 -0.40
CA GLU A 49 18.78 13.55 -1.47
C GLU A 49 19.06 12.24 -2.23
N ILE A 50 19.23 11.13 -1.52
CA ILE A 50 19.41 9.81 -2.14
C ILE A 50 18.21 9.46 -3.02
N LYS A 51 16.98 9.65 -2.51
CA LYS A 51 15.76 9.44 -3.31
C LYS A 51 15.75 10.31 -4.56
N GLN A 52 16.17 11.57 -4.44
CA GLN A 52 16.23 12.48 -5.58
C GLN A 52 17.27 12.05 -6.61
N SER A 53 18.45 11.64 -6.17
CA SER A 53 19.53 11.14 -7.01
C SER A 53 19.12 9.87 -7.77
N ILE A 54 18.46 8.91 -7.09
CA ILE A 54 17.92 7.71 -7.75
C ILE A 54 16.92 8.09 -8.85
N ARG A 55 15.95 8.95 -8.53
CA ARG A 55 14.95 9.40 -9.53
C ARG A 55 15.59 10.14 -10.70
N HIS A 56 16.64 10.92 -10.44
CA HIS A 56 17.39 11.61 -11.49
C HIS A 56 18.10 10.62 -12.41
N ALA A 57 18.86 9.68 -11.83
CA ALA A 57 19.58 8.66 -12.57
C ALA A 57 18.65 7.77 -13.40
N GLU A 58 17.51 7.37 -12.84
CA GLU A 58 16.45 6.64 -13.57
C GLU A 58 15.93 7.46 -14.75
N ARG A 59 15.60 8.74 -14.52
CA ARG A 59 15.11 9.64 -15.58
C ARG A 59 16.14 9.78 -16.70
N GLU A 60 17.39 10.02 -16.37
CA GLU A 60 18.47 10.13 -17.36
C GLU A 60 18.63 8.83 -18.15
N TYR A 61 18.62 7.68 -17.47
CA TYR A 61 18.70 6.38 -18.11
C TYR A 61 17.58 6.19 -19.14
N PHE A 62 16.33 6.42 -18.74
CA PHE A 62 15.20 6.27 -19.66
C PHE A 62 15.24 7.30 -20.79
N THR A 63 15.62 8.55 -20.49
CA THR A 63 15.75 9.61 -21.49
C THR A 63 16.78 9.22 -22.55
N GLN A 64 17.95 8.74 -22.14
CA GLN A 64 18.97 8.27 -23.07
C GLN A 64 18.50 7.06 -23.87
N LYS A 65 17.85 6.09 -23.23
CA LYS A 65 17.30 4.93 -23.93
C LYS A 65 16.25 5.30 -24.98
N VAL A 66 15.40 6.29 -24.70
CA VAL A 66 14.42 6.81 -25.67
C VAL A 66 15.12 7.48 -26.85
N ILE A 67 16.13 8.32 -26.59
CA ILE A 67 16.90 9.00 -27.64
C ILE A 67 17.64 7.98 -28.51
N THR A 68 18.32 7.01 -27.92
CA THR A 68 19.08 5.98 -28.64
C THR A 68 18.20 5.06 -29.50
N ASN A 69 16.98 4.74 -29.05
CA ASN A 69 16.07 3.83 -29.77
C ASN A 69 15.01 4.57 -30.60
N LYS A 70 15.23 5.86 -30.90
CA LYS A 70 14.30 6.66 -31.71
C LYS A 70 14.09 5.98 -33.07
N GLY A 71 12.84 5.70 -33.42
CA GLY A 71 12.46 5.01 -34.67
C GLY A 71 12.40 3.48 -34.57
N ASN A 72 12.83 2.86 -33.46
CA ASN A 72 12.65 1.43 -33.21
C ASN A 72 11.62 1.19 -32.10
N THR A 73 10.35 1.18 -32.49
CA THR A 73 9.21 0.99 -31.58
C THR A 73 9.33 -0.29 -30.76
N TYR A 74 9.81 -1.39 -31.36
CA TYR A 74 9.94 -2.67 -30.67
C TYR A 74 10.97 -2.61 -29.53
N SER A 75 12.16 -2.07 -29.78
CA SER A 75 13.20 -1.91 -28.76
C SER A 75 12.75 -0.95 -27.66
N LEU A 76 12.09 0.15 -28.02
CA LEU A 76 11.53 1.09 -27.05
C LEU A 76 10.48 0.42 -26.15
N TRP A 77 9.61 -0.42 -26.72
CA TRP A 77 8.59 -1.14 -25.96
C TRP A 77 9.16 -2.16 -24.99
N LYS A 78 10.28 -2.82 -25.34
CA LYS A 78 11.02 -3.67 -24.41
C LYS A 78 11.60 -2.90 -23.21
N ILE A 79 11.91 -1.62 -23.38
CA ILE A 79 12.44 -0.76 -22.30
C ILE A 79 11.31 -0.21 -21.43
N ILE A 80 10.20 0.23 -22.03
CA ILE A 80 9.09 0.87 -21.29
C ILE A 80 8.26 -0.16 -20.53
N ARG A 81 7.92 -1.29 -21.16
CA ARG A 81 6.99 -2.27 -20.59
C ARG A 81 7.36 -2.74 -19.17
N PRO A 82 8.64 -3.06 -18.85
CA PRO A 82 9.04 -3.46 -17.50
C PRO A 82 9.01 -2.31 -16.48
N ALA A 83 9.09 -1.06 -16.93
CA ALA A 83 9.07 0.12 -16.06
C ALA A 83 7.65 0.48 -15.59
N LEU A 84 6.62 -0.08 -16.23
CA LEU A 84 5.23 0.11 -15.82
C LEU A 84 4.89 -0.85 -14.65
N PRO A 85 4.12 -0.40 -13.65
CA PRO A 85 3.67 -1.26 -12.57
C PRO A 85 2.85 -2.43 -13.13
N SER A 86 3.24 -3.66 -12.79
CA SER A 86 2.47 -4.85 -13.14
C SER A 86 1.16 -4.88 -12.36
N LYS A 87 0.06 -5.24 -13.02
CA LYS A 87 -1.24 -5.45 -12.36
C LYS A 87 -1.17 -6.50 -11.25
N SER A 88 -0.22 -7.44 -11.31
CA SER A 88 -0.02 -8.46 -10.26
C SER A 88 0.64 -7.91 -8.98
N SER A 89 1.24 -6.71 -9.02
CA SER A 89 1.88 -6.06 -7.88
C SER A 89 0.89 -5.28 -7.01
N GLN A 90 -0.34 -5.06 -7.50
CA GLN A 90 -1.43 -4.51 -6.72
C GLN A 90 -1.95 -5.59 -5.77
N ARG A 91 -1.18 -5.86 -4.71
CA ARG A 91 -1.74 -6.57 -3.56
C ARG A 91 -2.97 -5.77 -3.07
N PRO A 92 -4.06 -6.42 -2.68
CA PRO A 92 -5.14 -5.73 -2.00
C PRO A 92 -4.53 -4.90 -0.87
N GLN A 93 -4.81 -3.59 -0.87
CA GLN A 93 -4.35 -2.66 0.18
C GLN A 93 -4.91 -3.05 1.56
N HIS A 94 -5.87 -3.97 1.59
CA HIS A 94 -6.46 -4.51 2.79
C HIS A 94 -5.76 -5.81 3.19
N THR A 95 -5.01 -5.73 4.30
CA THR A 95 -4.36 -6.86 4.95
C THR A 95 -5.26 -7.58 5.97
N ARG A 96 -6.47 -7.07 6.22
CA ARG A 96 -7.42 -7.75 7.11
C ARG A 96 -8.25 -8.76 6.33
N ASP A 97 -8.56 -9.84 7.01
CA ASP A 97 -9.49 -10.85 6.55
C ASP A 97 -10.84 -10.22 6.22
N THR A 98 -11.40 -10.59 5.07
CA THR A 98 -12.64 -10.03 4.54
C THR A 98 -13.80 -10.32 5.49
N ASP A 99 -13.78 -11.50 6.12
CA ASP A 99 -14.82 -11.90 7.07
C ASP A 99 -14.76 -11.08 8.36
N VAL A 100 -13.55 -10.72 8.81
CA VAL A 100 -13.37 -9.85 9.98
C VAL A 100 -13.94 -8.46 9.70
N LEU A 101 -13.67 -7.90 8.51
CA LEU A 101 -14.20 -6.60 8.12
C LEU A 101 -15.74 -6.62 8.02
N ALA A 102 -16.31 -7.66 7.40
CA ALA A 102 -17.75 -7.82 7.26
C ALA A 102 -18.42 -7.90 8.64
N ASN A 103 -17.83 -8.64 9.57
CA ASN A 103 -18.34 -8.75 10.94
C ASN A 103 -18.24 -7.44 11.73
N GLU A 104 -17.14 -6.70 11.60
CA GLU A 104 -17.01 -5.36 12.21
C GLU A 104 -18.05 -4.38 11.65
N PHE A 105 -18.24 -4.40 10.33
CA PHE A 105 -19.25 -3.60 9.64
C PHE A 105 -20.66 -3.92 10.15
N ASN A 106 -21.02 -5.22 10.18
CA ASN A 106 -22.32 -5.68 10.65
C ASN A 106 -22.57 -5.27 12.11
N ARG A 107 -21.57 -5.43 12.99
CA ARG A 107 -21.67 -5.03 14.40
C ARG A 107 -21.91 -3.53 14.55
N CYS A 108 -21.22 -2.71 13.75
CA CYS A 108 -21.41 -1.26 13.73
C CYS A 108 -22.84 -0.90 13.33
N PHE A 109 -23.34 -1.45 12.22
CA PHE A 109 -24.68 -1.16 11.72
C PHE A 109 -25.79 -1.63 12.67
N ILE A 110 -25.65 -2.80 13.29
CA ILE A 110 -26.60 -3.29 14.29
C ILE A 110 -26.65 -2.34 15.49
N SER A 111 -25.49 -1.94 16.02
CA SER A 111 -25.42 -1.05 17.18
C SER A 111 -26.01 0.33 16.88
N VAL A 112 -25.70 0.91 15.71
CA VAL A 112 -26.28 2.19 15.29
C VAL A 112 -27.80 2.06 15.09
N GLY A 113 -28.26 0.98 14.45
CA GLY A 113 -29.69 0.73 14.24
C GLY A 113 -30.46 0.61 15.55
N GLN A 114 -29.92 -0.12 16.53
CA GLN A 114 -30.53 -0.27 17.86
C GLN A 114 -30.62 1.07 18.61
N GLU A 115 -29.54 1.86 18.58
CA GLU A 115 -29.50 3.17 19.25
C GLU A 115 -30.48 4.17 18.61
N VAL A 116 -30.57 4.19 17.28
CA VAL A 116 -31.53 5.04 16.55
C VAL A 116 -32.97 4.60 16.84
N ALA A 117 -33.26 3.31 16.84
CA ALA A 117 -34.59 2.79 17.16
C ALA A 117 -35.01 3.16 18.59
N LYS A 118 -34.09 3.04 19.56
CA LYS A 118 -34.30 3.44 20.95
C LYS A 118 -34.62 4.93 21.06
N LYS A 119 -33.78 5.79 20.49
CA LYS A 119 -34.00 7.25 20.49
C LYS A 119 -35.28 7.66 19.81
N SER A 120 -35.63 7.00 18.69
CA SER A 120 -36.89 7.25 18.00
C SER A 120 -38.09 6.89 18.87
N THR A 121 -38.02 5.79 19.62
CA THR A 121 -39.08 5.36 20.54
C THR A 121 -39.21 6.33 21.72
N GLU A 122 -38.08 6.73 22.32
CA GLU A 122 -38.06 7.74 23.39
C GLU A 122 -38.69 9.06 22.95
N LEU A 123 -38.32 9.54 21.76
CA LEU A 123 -38.88 10.77 21.19
C LEU A 123 -40.39 10.63 20.91
N ALA A 124 -40.82 9.49 20.36
CA ALA A 124 -42.23 9.22 20.10
C ALA A 124 -43.06 9.21 21.40
N ASN A 125 -42.54 8.59 22.46
CA ASN A 125 -43.15 8.60 23.78
C ASN A 125 -43.26 10.00 24.39
N GLN A 126 -42.23 10.84 24.24
CA GLN A 126 -42.27 12.24 24.71
C GLN A 126 -43.39 13.05 24.05
N HIS A 127 -43.73 12.75 22.79
CA HIS A 127 -44.75 13.46 22.03
C HIS A 127 -46.11 12.74 21.97
N GLY A 128 -46.30 11.68 22.76
CA GLY A 128 -47.57 10.94 22.82
C GLY A 128 -47.90 10.14 21.57
N LEU A 129 -46.92 9.87 20.70
CA LEU A 129 -47.08 9.13 19.46
C LEU A 129 -46.76 7.64 19.71
N GLN A 130 -47.74 6.86 20.14
CA GLN A 130 -47.55 5.40 20.29
C GLN A 130 -47.58 4.72 18.92
N TYR A 131 -46.45 4.14 18.51
CA TYR A 131 -46.38 3.27 17.34
C TYR A 131 -46.85 1.86 17.70
N ASN A 132 -48.14 1.58 17.47
CA ASN A 132 -48.67 0.22 17.55
C ASN A 132 -48.37 -0.51 16.23
N ASN A 133 -47.18 -1.11 16.07
CA ASN A 133 -47.04 -2.26 15.17
C ASN A 133 -45.82 -3.12 15.50
N PRO A 134 -45.87 -4.43 15.17
CA PRO A 134 -45.02 -5.45 15.74
C PRO A 134 -43.59 -5.30 15.24
N THR A 135 -42.66 -5.50 16.16
CA THR A 135 -41.23 -5.66 15.91
C THR A 135 -41.00 -6.54 14.68
N PRO A 136 -40.29 -6.07 13.63
CA PRO A 136 -39.71 -6.98 12.66
C PRO A 136 -38.72 -7.86 13.42
N GLN A 137 -39.14 -9.10 13.72
CA GLN A 137 -38.24 -10.13 14.21
C GLN A 137 -37.27 -10.41 13.06
N VAL A 138 -36.11 -9.75 13.09
CA VAL A 138 -34.98 -10.15 12.24
C VAL A 138 -34.44 -11.44 12.86
N THR A 139 -35.04 -12.55 12.50
CA THR A 139 -34.53 -13.88 12.80
C THR A 139 -33.21 -14.03 12.04
N LEU A 140 -32.09 -13.91 12.75
CA LEU A 140 -30.79 -14.34 12.26
C LEU A 140 -30.83 -15.87 12.15
N THR A 141 -31.22 -16.37 10.99
CA THR A 141 -31.02 -17.77 10.64
C THR A 141 -29.53 -17.99 10.42
N SER A 142 -28.78 -18.28 11.50
CA SER A 142 -27.50 -18.99 11.41
C SER A 142 -27.78 -20.41 10.93
N GLN A 143 -28.02 -20.59 9.62
CA GLN A 143 -28.02 -21.91 9.00
C GLN A 143 -26.70 -22.15 8.27
N GLN A 144 -25.88 -22.95 8.94
CA GLN A 144 -25.15 -24.09 8.38
C GLN A 144 -24.10 -23.81 7.29
N ALA A 145 -22.88 -23.54 7.76
CA ALA A 145 -21.68 -24.05 7.10
C ALA A 145 -21.32 -25.42 7.72
N GLN A 146 -22.03 -26.47 7.30
CA GLN A 146 -21.57 -27.86 7.37
C GLN A 146 -21.91 -28.55 6.03
N ARG A 147 -21.00 -28.38 5.07
CA ARG A 147 -20.63 -29.27 3.95
C ARG A 147 -19.16 -28.95 3.72
N ASP A 148 -18.18 -29.83 3.70
CA ASP A 148 -18.11 -31.22 3.27
C ASP A 148 -17.04 -31.92 4.12
N GLU A 149 -17.42 -32.96 4.85
CA GLU A 149 -16.55 -34.07 5.24
C GLU A 149 -17.24 -35.30 4.64
N GLY A 150 -16.63 -35.94 3.64
CA GLY A 150 -17.27 -37.08 2.97
C GLY A 150 -16.70 -37.47 1.62
N GLU A 151 -15.46 -37.95 1.65
CA GLU A 151 -14.78 -38.79 0.67
C GLU A 151 -15.69 -39.85 -0.02
N LYS A 152 -15.82 -39.78 -1.36
CA LYS A 152 -15.56 -40.87 -2.31
C LYS A 152 -15.59 -40.41 -3.77
#